data_AF-A0A6A0AJM5-F1
#
_entry.id   AF-A0A6A0AJM5-F1
#
_cell.length_a   1.000
_cell.length_b   1.000
_cell.length_c   1.000
_cell.angle_alpha   90.00
_cell.angle_beta   90.00
_cell.angle_gamma   90.00
#
_symmetry.space_group_name_H-M   'P 1'
#
loop_
_entity.id
_entity.type
_entity.pdbx_description
1 polymer ?
#
loop_
_entity_poly.entity_id
_entity_poly.type
_entity_poly.pdbx_seq_one_letter_code
_entity_poly.pdbx_strand_id
1 'polypeptide(L)'
;TNAVWCMTGHMLGLGDRHGENIMIDQVSGETVHVDFGCLFDRGLTLEVPEKVPFRLTQNVVDSFGVAGVEGAFRRSAETTLAAKDALATIDGRLAGTLLGVRSLPSLPLSVEGHAARLMAEAMDKDNLGSMYIWWMPWF
;
A
#
# COMPACT_ATOMS: atom_id res chain seq x y z
N THR A 1 -9.09 -4.43 7.73
CA THR A 1 -8.82 -4.93 6.37
C THR A 1 -8.08 -3.92 5.50
N ASN A 2 -8.36 -2.61 5.60
CA ASN A 2 -7.66 -1.55 4.85
C ASN A 2 -6.11 -1.67 4.87
N ALA A 3 -5.49 -1.85 6.04
CA ALA A 3 -4.03 -2.03 6.16
C ALA A 3 -3.47 -3.17 5.29
N VAL A 4 -4.21 -4.29 5.19
CA VAL A 4 -3.79 -5.44 4.37
C VAL A 4 -3.80 -5.06 2.90
N TRP A 5 -4.83 -4.35 2.43
CA TRP A 5 -4.92 -3.85 1.07
C TRP A 5 -3.83 -2.83 0.75
N CYS A 6 -3.51 -1.91 1.67
CA CYS A 6 -2.44 -0.93 1.47
C CYS A 6 -1.08 -1.62 1.30
N MET A 7 -0.72 -2.53 2.21
CA MET A 7 0.58 -3.21 2.15
C MET A 7 0.67 -4.18 0.97
N THR A 8 -0.39 -4.95 0.71
CA THR A 8 -0.42 -5.90 -0.43
C THR A 8 -0.44 -5.16 -1.76
N GLY A 9 -1.24 -4.09 -1.86
CA GLY A 9 -1.29 -3.23 -3.04
C GLY A 9 0.07 -2.61 -3.35
N HIS A 10 0.76 -2.10 -2.32
CA HIS A 10 2.12 -1.60 -2.48
C HIS A 10 3.09 -2.67 -2.99
N MET A 11 3.08 -3.87 -2.39
CA MET A 11 3.94 -4.99 -2.82
C MET A 11 3.67 -5.43 -4.28
N LEU A 12 2.44 -5.26 -4.77
CA LEU A 12 2.05 -5.58 -6.15
C LEU A 12 2.22 -4.41 -7.13
N GLY A 13 2.47 -3.20 -6.65
CA GLY A 13 2.45 -1.98 -7.46
C GLY A 13 1.05 -1.62 -7.96
N LEU A 14 0.03 -1.76 -7.11
CA LEU A 14 -1.37 -1.42 -7.42
C LEU A 14 -1.59 0.09 -7.36
N GLY A 15 -1.86 0.69 -8.52
CA GLY A 15 -2.25 2.09 -8.67
C GLY A 15 -3.74 2.29 -8.94
N ASP A 16 -4.12 3.48 -9.40
CA ASP A 16 -5.49 3.90 -9.71
C ASP A 16 -6.44 3.76 -8.52
N ARG A 17 -5.97 4.16 -7.33
CA ARG A 17 -6.70 4.04 -6.06
C ARG A 17 -7.54 5.28 -5.75
N HIS A 18 -8.34 5.75 -6.70
CA HIS A 18 -9.31 6.83 -6.48
C HIS A 18 -10.51 6.34 -5.67
N GLY A 19 -11.38 7.28 -5.26
CA GLY A 19 -12.48 7.02 -4.32
C GLY A 19 -13.52 6.00 -4.77
N GLU A 20 -13.67 5.75 -6.07
CA GLU A 20 -14.65 4.79 -6.61
C GLU A 20 -14.07 3.36 -6.69
N ASN A 21 -12.76 3.21 -6.62
CA ASN A 21 -12.08 1.91 -6.64
C ASN A 21 -11.84 1.33 -5.22
N ILE A 22 -12.32 2.03 -4.19
CA ILE A 22 -12.23 1.61 -2.79
C ILE A 22 -13.65 1.50 -2.23
N MET A 23 -14.15 0.27 -2.16
CA MET A 23 -15.48 -0.06 -1.66
C MET A 23 -15.40 -0.38 -0.17
N ILE A 24 -16.42 0.01 0.59
CA ILE A 24 -16.58 -0.34 2.01
C ILE A 24 -17.91 -1.09 2.15
N ASP A 25 -17.86 -2.29 2.70
CA ASP A 25 -19.08 -3.04 3.03
C ASP A 25 -19.81 -2.37 4.19
N GLN A 26 -21.10 -2.09 4.00
CA GLN A 26 -21.91 -1.35 4.97
C GLN A 26 -22.24 -2.17 6.23
N VAL A 27 -22.21 -3.50 6.13
CA VAL A 27 -22.55 -4.38 7.24
C VAL A 27 -21.33 -4.67 8.10
N SER A 28 -20.22 -5.08 7.48
CA SER A 28 -18.99 -5.48 8.18
C SER A 28 -17.98 -4.34 8.38
N GLY A 29 -18.05 -3.27 7.59
CA GLY A 29 -17.04 -2.22 7.55
C GLY A 29 -15.75 -2.64 6.84
N GLU A 30 -15.72 -3.79 6.16
CA GLU A 30 -14.54 -4.25 5.45
C GLU A 30 -14.28 -3.46 4.17
N THR A 31 -13.01 -3.12 3.94
CA THR A 31 -12.56 -2.50 2.68
C THR A 31 -12.32 -3.56 1.61
N VAL A 32 -12.78 -3.28 0.38
CA VAL A 32 -12.52 -4.07 -0.82
C VAL A 32 -12.03 -3.15 -1.92
N HIS A 33 -10.89 -3.49 -2.53
CA HIS A 33 -10.39 -2.78 -3.71
C HIS A 33 -10.95 -3.44 -4.97
N VAL A 34 -11.40 -2.62 -5.92
CA VAL A 34 -11.87 -3.06 -7.23
C VAL A 34 -11.03 -2.42 -8.34
N ASP A 35 -11.21 -2.88 -9.57
CA ASP A 35 -10.43 -2.52 -10.76
C ASP A 35 -8.92 -2.74 -10.59
N PHE A 36 -8.35 -3.75 -11.25
CA PHE A 36 -6.92 -4.08 -11.18
C PHE A 36 -6.20 -3.76 -12.50
N GLY A 37 -6.75 -2.85 -13.31
CA GLY A 37 -6.15 -2.45 -14.58
C GLY A 37 -4.79 -1.77 -14.44
N CYS A 38 -4.51 -1.18 -13.28
CA CYS A 38 -3.27 -0.46 -12.96
C CYS A 38 -2.41 -1.24 -11.94
N LEU A 39 -1.72 -2.28 -12.41
CA LEU A 39 -0.81 -3.12 -11.61
C LEU A 39 0.65 -2.96 -12.05
N PHE A 40 1.58 -3.44 -11.21
CA PHE A 40 3.02 -3.45 -11.48
C PHE A 40 3.58 -2.05 -11.78
N ASP A 41 3.24 -1.10 -10.90
CA ASP A 41 3.74 0.28 -10.91
C ASP A 41 3.33 1.09 -12.14
N ARG A 42 2.32 0.63 -12.89
CA ARG A 42 1.78 1.39 -14.04
C ARG A 42 1.27 2.77 -13.63
N GLY A 43 0.84 2.96 -12.38
CA GLY A 43 0.41 4.26 -11.85
C GLY A 43 1.51 5.34 -11.90
N LEU A 44 2.79 4.94 -11.86
CA LEU A 44 3.93 5.85 -11.98
C LEU A 44 4.15 6.34 -13.43
N THR A 45 3.57 5.64 -14.41
CA THR A 45 3.76 5.90 -15.85
C THR A 45 2.63 6.74 -16.47
N LEU A 46 1.62 7.10 -15.68
CA LEU A 46 0.52 7.96 -16.11
C LEU A 46 1.03 9.38 -16.42
N GLU A 47 0.26 10.13 -17.21
CA GLU A 47 0.57 11.54 -17.52
C GLU A 47 0.76 12.38 -16.25
N VAL A 48 -0.07 12.12 -15.25
CA VAL A 48 0.13 12.59 -13.87
C VAL A 48 0.44 11.37 -12.99
N PRO A 49 1.71 11.15 -12.62
CA PRO A 49 2.12 9.98 -11.85
C PRO A 49 1.49 9.93 -10.45
N GLU A 50 1.10 8.74 -10.02
CA GLU A 50 0.67 8.49 -8.65
C GLU A 50 1.87 8.39 -7.71
N LYS A 51 2.17 9.47 -6.96
CA LYS A 51 3.39 9.54 -6.13
C LYS A 51 3.27 8.87 -4.77
N VAL A 52 2.05 8.66 -4.27
CA VAL A 52 1.82 8.00 -2.98
C VAL A 52 1.75 6.48 -3.16
N PRO A 53 2.30 5.67 -2.23
CA PRO A 53 2.32 4.21 -2.37
C PRO A 53 0.94 3.55 -2.26
N PHE A 54 -0.01 4.21 -1.58
CA PHE A 54 -1.41 3.80 -1.46
C PHE A 54 -2.24 4.97 -0.92
N ARG A 55 -3.57 4.87 -1.01
CA ARG A 55 -4.49 5.90 -0.51
C ARG A 55 -4.62 5.85 1.01
N LEU A 56 -4.00 6.81 1.69
CA LEU A 56 -4.08 7.02 3.13
C LEU A 56 -4.28 8.51 3.44
N THR A 57 -5.35 9.08 2.87
CA THR A 57 -5.71 10.49 3.05
C THR A 57 -6.26 10.76 4.45
N GLN A 58 -6.41 12.03 4.82
CA GLN A 58 -6.89 12.45 6.13
C GLN A 58 -8.22 11.81 6.52
N ASN A 59 -9.21 11.69 5.63
CA ASN A 59 -10.50 11.10 6.02
C ASN A 59 -10.38 9.59 6.25
N VAL A 60 -9.48 8.91 5.53
CA VAL A 60 -9.16 7.50 5.80
C VAL A 60 -8.48 7.38 7.16
N VAL A 61 -7.51 8.24 7.48
CA VAL A 61 -6.84 8.24 8.78
C VAL A 61 -7.80 8.54 9.93
N ASP A 62 -8.67 9.53 9.75
CA ASP A 62 -9.69 9.94 10.73
C ASP A 62 -10.68 8.79 11.02
N SER A 63 -10.93 7.92 10.04
CA SER A 63 -11.80 6.74 10.21
C SER A 63 -11.24 5.70 11.19
N PHE A 64 -9.93 5.74 11.50
CA PHE A 64 -9.30 4.83 12.46
C PHE A 64 -9.46 5.27 13.92
N GLY A 65 -10.18 6.35 14.16
CA GLY A 65 -10.45 6.90 15.48
C GLY A 65 -9.23 7.60 16.09
N VAL A 66 -9.22 7.74 17.42
CA VAL A 66 -8.26 8.62 18.12
C VAL A 66 -6.80 8.21 17.96
N ALA A 67 -6.55 6.92 17.69
CA ALA A 67 -5.20 6.38 17.51
C ALA A 67 -4.68 6.57 16.09
N GLY A 68 -5.53 6.95 15.13
CA GLY A 68 -5.18 7.06 13.72
C GLY A 68 -4.46 5.80 13.22
N VAL A 69 -3.36 6.01 12.48
CA VAL A 69 -2.54 4.94 11.91
C VAL A 69 -1.73 4.15 12.97
N GLU A 70 -1.48 4.76 14.14
CA GLU A 70 -0.62 4.18 15.19
C GLU A 70 -1.30 3.02 15.95
N GLY A 71 -2.61 2.84 15.77
CA GLY A 71 -3.40 1.83 16.43
C GLY A 71 -3.39 0.46 15.75
N ALA A 72 -4.60 -0.04 15.43
CA ALA A 72 -4.76 -1.33 14.78
C ALA A 72 -4.15 -1.36 13.37
N PHE A 73 -4.18 -0.22 12.66
CA PHE A 73 -3.65 -0.10 11.31
C PHE A 73 -2.17 -0.48 11.24
N ARG A 74 -1.29 0.16 12.04
CA ARG A 74 0.15 -0.15 12.08
C ARG A 74 0.42 -1.63 12.37
N ARG A 75 -0.21 -2.21 13.40
CA ARG A 75 0.01 -3.62 13.75
C ARG A 75 -0.37 -4.58 12.61
N SER A 76 -1.51 -4.31 11.95
CA SER A 76 -1.93 -5.10 10.78
C SER A 76 -1.00 -4.88 9.58
N ALA A 77 -0.49 -3.67 9.39
CA ALA A 77 0.46 -3.35 8.33
C ALA A 77 1.79 -4.08 8.53
N GLU A 78 2.36 -4.03 9.73
CA GLU A 78 3.58 -4.76 10.11
C GLU A 78 3.41 -6.28 9.91
N THR A 79 2.29 -6.83 10.38
CA THR A 79 1.99 -8.27 10.20
C THR A 79 1.90 -8.65 8.72
N THR A 80 1.31 -7.78 7.90
CA THR A 80 1.16 -8.02 6.45
C THR A 80 2.50 -7.87 5.72
N LEU A 81 3.31 -6.88 6.10
CA LEU A 81 4.65 -6.70 5.55
C LEU A 81 5.61 -7.82 5.95
N ALA A 82 5.42 -8.45 7.12
CA ALA A 82 6.17 -9.65 7.48
C ALA A 82 5.89 -10.81 6.49
N ALA A 83 4.73 -10.83 5.84
CA ALA A 83 4.43 -11.80 4.79
C ALA A 83 5.20 -11.57 3.48
N LYS A 84 5.98 -10.48 3.34
CA LYS A 84 6.86 -10.24 2.17
C LYS A 84 7.86 -11.38 1.93
N ASP A 85 8.25 -12.10 2.98
CA ASP A 85 9.16 -13.23 2.87
C ASP A 85 8.55 -14.37 2.02
N ALA A 86 7.22 -14.46 1.97
CA ALA A 86 6.51 -15.36 1.07
C ALA A 86 6.65 -14.94 -0.40
N LEU A 87 6.81 -13.65 -0.71
CA LEU A 87 7.05 -13.17 -2.07
C LEU A 87 8.43 -13.62 -2.57
N ALA A 88 9.45 -13.65 -1.72
CA ALA A 88 10.76 -14.23 -2.09
C ALA A 88 10.64 -15.72 -2.46
N THR A 89 9.72 -16.44 -1.81
CA THR A 89 9.42 -17.84 -2.16
C THR A 89 8.69 -17.95 -3.51
N ILE A 90 7.77 -17.02 -3.82
CA ILE A 90 7.06 -16.96 -5.10
C ILE A 90 8.02 -16.57 -6.23
N ASP A 91 8.88 -15.58 -6.01
CA ASP A 91 9.89 -15.14 -6.96
C ASP A 91 10.84 -16.30 -7.31
N GLY A 92 11.29 -17.06 -6.31
CA GLY A 92 12.06 -18.30 -6.54
C GLY A 92 11.31 -19.34 -7.39
N ARG A 93 9.99 -19.50 -7.20
CA ARG A 93 9.17 -20.39 -8.03
C ARG A 93 9.00 -19.88 -9.46
N LEU A 94 8.79 -18.57 -9.63
CA LEU A 94 8.66 -17.92 -10.95
C LEU A 94 9.97 -17.94 -11.73
N ALA A 95 11.11 -17.80 -11.04
CA ALA A 95 12.45 -17.91 -11.58
C ALA A 95 12.90 -19.36 -11.83
N GLY A 96 12.04 -20.36 -11.57
CA GLY A 96 12.33 -21.78 -11.80
C GLY A 96 13.44 -22.36 -10.90
N THR A 97 13.75 -21.71 -9.77
CA THR A 97 14.85 -22.08 -8.89
C THR A 97 14.35 -22.74 -7.60
N LEU A 98 14.85 -23.94 -7.27
CA LEU A 98 14.75 -24.50 -5.92
C LEU A 98 15.65 -23.66 -5.00
N LEU A 99 15.01 -22.79 -4.20
CA LEU A 99 15.57 -21.87 -3.18
C LEU A 99 17.06 -22.11 -2.83
N GLY A 100 17.93 -21.31 -3.43
CA GLY A 100 19.32 -21.13 -3.06
C GLY A 100 19.55 -19.69 -2.61
N VAL A 101 19.87 -19.52 -1.33
CA VAL A 101 20.12 -18.23 -0.66
C VAL A 101 21.17 -17.41 -1.41
N ARG A 102 20.77 -16.27 -2.00
CA ARG A 102 21.49 -14.98 -2.03
C ARG A 102 20.90 -14.00 -3.06
N SER A 103 20.38 -12.88 -2.57
CA SER A 103 20.82 -11.55 -2.99
C SER A 103 20.29 -10.51 -1.98
N LEU A 104 21.16 -9.60 -1.53
CA LEU A 104 20.80 -8.45 -0.71
C LEU A 104 21.07 -7.20 -1.55
N PRO A 105 20.07 -6.35 -1.86
CA PRO A 105 20.30 -4.96 -2.16
C PRO A 105 19.75 -4.07 -1.05
N SER A 106 20.59 -3.11 -0.61
CA SER A 106 20.33 -2.08 0.41
C SER A 106 20.02 -2.61 1.82
N LEU A 107 20.43 -1.88 2.86
CA LEU A 107 20.17 -2.26 4.25
C LEU A 107 18.65 -2.49 4.41
N PRO A 108 18.16 -3.73 4.62
CA PRO A 108 16.74 -3.94 4.71
C PRO A 108 16.24 -3.25 5.97
N LEU A 109 15.34 -2.28 5.81
CA LEU A 109 14.62 -1.69 6.93
C LEU A 109 13.89 -2.81 7.68
N SER A 110 13.80 -2.68 9.01
CA SER A 110 12.95 -3.56 9.81
C SER A 110 11.50 -3.46 9.31
N VAL A 111 10.67 -4.45 9.63
CA VAL A 111 9.25 -4.44 9.22
C VAL A 111 8.54 -3.18 9.71
N GLU A 112 8.86 -2.76 10.92
CA GLU A 112 8.36 -1.54 11.57
C GLU A 112 8.87 -0.29 10.86
N GLY A 113 10.17 -0.23 10.55
CA GLY A 113 10.77 0.89 9.82
C GLY A 113 10.21 1.04 8.40
N HIS A 114 9.96 -0.08 7.73
CA HIS A 114 9.35 -0.10 6.40
C HIS A 114 7.88 0.35 6.45
N ALA A 115 7.09 -0.18 7.39
CA ALA A 115 5.70 0.23 7.58
C ALA A 115 5.62 1.75 7.87
N ALA A 116 6.44 2.24 8.80
CA ALA A 116 6.49 3.65 9.19
C ALA A 116 6.84 4.56 8.01
N ARG A 117 7.83 4.16 7.18
CA ARG A 117 8.22 4.93 5.99
C ARG A 117 7.08 5.01 4.98
N LEU A 118 6.43 3.89 4.67
CA LEU A 118 5.32 3.85 3.72
C LEU A 118 4.12 4.67 4.20
N MET A 119 3.79 4.59 5.50
CA MET A 119 2.75 5.42 6.10
C MET A 119 3.09 6.91 5.95
N ALA A 120 4.33 7.30 6.22
CA ALA A 120 4.77 8.68 6.08
C ALA A 120 4.69 9.17 4.62
N GLU A 121 5.11 8.35 3.64
CA GLU A 121 5.02 8.68 2.22
C GLU A 121 3.56 8.78 1.72
N ALA A 122 2.68 7.89 2.20
CA ALA A 122 1.27 7.87 1.83
C ALA A 122 0.48 9.07 2.36
N MET A 123 0.92 9.65 3.49
CA MET A 123 0.29 10.82 4.13
C MET A 123 1.00 12.14 3.79
N ASP A 124 2.07 12.10 2.99
CA ASP A 124 2.85 13.29 2.67
C ASP A 124 2.05 14.30 1.84
N LYS A 125 1.97 15.55 2.31
CA LYS A 125 1.09 16.57 1.73
C LYS A 125 1.58 17.04 0.36
N ASP A 126 2.89 17.05 0.10
CA ASP A 126 3.45 17.48 -1.17
C ASP A 126 3.22 16.40 -2.24
N ASN A 127 3.34 15.12 -1.85
CA ASN A 127 2.98 13.99 -2.69
C ASN A 127 1.49 13.98 -3.00
N LEU A 128 0.64 14.11 -1.98
CA LEU A 128 -0.82 14.16 -2.14
C LEU A 128 -1.26 15.36 -3.01
N GLY A 129 -0.65 16.53 -2.82
CA GLY A 129 -0.93 17.72 -3.61
C GLY A 129 -0.49 17.64 -5.08
N SER A 130 0.38 16.67 -5.41
CA SER A 130 0.82 16.40 -6.78
C SER A 130 -0.06 15.40 -7.53
N MET A 131 -1.03 14.78 -6.86
CA MET A 131 -1.88 13.74 -7.46
C MET A 131 -2.86 14.33 -8.47
N TYR A 132 -3.27 13.51 -9.43
CA TYR A 132 -4.30 13.88 -10.39
C TYR A 132 -5.60 14.31 -9.69
N ILE A 133 -6.27 15.34 -10.21
CA ILE A 133 -7.43 15.97 -9.54
C ILE A 133 -8.56 14.96 -9.23
N TRP A 134 -8.81 13.99 -10.11
CA TRP A 134 -9.85 12.97 -9.90
C TRP A 134 -9.45 11.84 -8.96
N TRP A 135 -8.19 11.79 -8.55
CA TRP A 135 -7.77 11.00 -7.41
C TRP A 135 -8.33 11.56 -6.09
N MET A 136 -8.70 12.85 -6.09
CA MET A 136 -9.32 13.57 -4.98
C MET A 136 -8.52 13.46 -3.66
N PRO A 137 -7.27 13.92 -3.61
CA PRO A 137 -6.40 13.78 -2.43
C PRO A 137 -6.89 14.52 -1.18
N TRP A 138 -7.83 15.45 -1.34
CA TRP A 138 -8.50 16.14 -0.22
C TRP A 138 -9.60 15.30 0.44
N PHE A 139 -9.96 14.15 -0.13
CA PHE A 139 -10.86 13.17 0.46
C PHE A 139 -10.08 11.98 1.01
#